data_AF-A0A7V4AUT7-F1
#
_entry.id   AF-A0A7V4AUT7-F1
#
_cell.length_a   1.000
_cell.length_b   1.000
_cell.length_c   1.000
_cell.angle_alpha   90.00
_cell.angle_beta   90.00
_cell.angle_gamma   90.00
#
_symmetry.space_group_name_H-M   'P 1'
#
loop_
_entity.id
_entity.type
_entity.pdbx_description
1 polymer ?
#
loop_
_entity_poly.entity_id
_entity_poly.type
_entity_poly.pdbx_seq_one_letter_code
_entity_poly.pdbx_strand_id
1 'polypeptide(L)'
;MILYPRYFLKDFLFEVQHARTGHGLVFLETGPGWLYHILHSLLPGLGWPLLALTAVAVYLAIRSGDRRLRPVLVFAGVFFLILSLGQVRFARYTIPLIPAFAMLAGATAPALPVRLRLTGAALALGGVHAALLSLAFIWPDPRTEAAYWIRQNIPRGSSVGLVSPPWFYTPPLSREFGRLRESMRIRAAEEVEDYRVLIARPDWSTTLLDKKPEVVIISSYESFDRERLKDADYRRFMERLAKEYARAVEFGGDPPVRLFSVVAHLPHDMQYPSPRIIIYERKSAARRGA
;
A
#
# COMPACT_ATOMS: atom_id res chain seq x y z
N MET A 1 -14.13 16.15 31.03
CA MET A 1 -13.99 15.02 31.97
C MET A 1 -13.23 13.91 31.25
N ILE A 2 -11.91 13.85 31.44
CA ILE A 2 -11.04 12.77 30.91
C ILE A 2 -10.94 11.75 32.03
N LEU A 3 -11.67 10.64 31.91
CA LEU A 3 -11.88 9.70 33.02
C LEU A 3 -10.60 8.99 33.52
N TYR A 4 -9.49 9.04 32.76
CA TYR A 4 -8.24 8.35 33.13
C TYR A 4 -6.98 9.06 32.62
N PRO A 5 -6.51 10.14 33.28
CA PRO A 5 -5.38 10.95 32.80
C PRO A 5 -4.08 10.17 32.63
N ARG A 6 -3.84 9.18 33.50
CA ARG A 6 -2.62 8.34 33.47
C ARG A 6 -2.62 7.35 32.31
N TYR A 7 -3.78 6.77 31.99
CA TYR A 7 -3.92 5.88 30.84
C TYR A 7 -3.86 6.67 29.54
N PHE A 8 -4.52 7.82 29.49
CA PHE A 8 -4.42 8.75 28.37
C PHE A 8 -2.98 9.18 28.10
N LEU A 9 -2.22 9.60 29.13
CA LEU A 9 -0.81 9.99 28.93
C LEU A 9 0.04 8.81 28.45
N LYS A 10 -0.18 7.61 29.00
CA LYS A 10 0.53 6.39 28.60
C LYS A 10 0.24 6.03 27.16
N ASP A 11 -1.02 6.03 26.76
CA ASP A 11 -1.45 5.68 25.41
C ASP A 11 -1.02 6.76 24.41
N PHE A 12 -1.11 8.04 24.79
CA PHE A 12 -0.60 9.16 24.00
C PHE A 12 0.92 9.09 23.81
N LEU A 13 1.68 8.80 24.87
CA LEU A 13 3.13 8.62 24.78
C LEU A 13 3.51 7.37 23.98
N PHE A 14 2.74 6.30 24.10
CA PHE A 14 2.89 5.10 23.27
C PHE A 14 2.66 5.43 21.79
N GLU A 15 1.60 6.16 21.43
CA GLU A 15 1.36 6.61 20.06
C GLU A 15 2.45 7.56 19.55
N VAL A 16 2.95 8.49 20.38
CA VAL A 16 4.07 9.37 20.03
C VAL A 16 5.37 8.58 19.81
N GLN A 17 5.63 7.56 20.62
CA GLN A 17 6.80 6.71 20.49
C GLN A 17 6.67 5.76 19.29
N HIS A 18 5.47 5.20 19.05
CA HIS A 18 5.16 4.35 17.91
C HIS A 18 5.24 5.13 16.58
N ALA A 19 4.75 6.38 16.58
CA ALA A 19 4.90 7.33 15.47
C ALA A 19 6.36 7.74 15.22
N ARG A 20 7.28 7.53 16.18
CA ARG A 20 8.72 7.76 16.05
C ARG A 20 9.51 6.52 15.62
N THR A 21 9.04 5.32 15.93
CA THR A 21 9.75 4.07 15.58
C THR A 21 9.59 3.61 14.13
N GLY A 22 8.71 4.26 13.34
CA GLY A 22 8.50 3.90 11.94
C GLY A 22 7.79 2.56 11.74
N HIS A 23 7.30 2.28 10.52
CA HIS A 23 6.67 1.01 10.14
C HIS A 23 7.66 0.15 9.35
N GLY A 24 8.81 -0.17 9.95
CA GLY A 24 9.89 -0.88 9.27
C GLY A 24 10.43 -0.10 8.06
N LEU A 25 10.59 -0.78 6.93
CA LEU A 25 11.20 -0.23 5.71
C LEU A 25 10.29 0.74 4.93
N VAL A 26 8.98 0.73 5.20
CA VAL A 26 7.94 1.38 4.37
C VAL A 26 8.16 2.88 4.17
N PHE A 27 8.56 3.59 5.23
CA PHE A 27 8.76 5.04 5.18
C PHE A 27 10.23 5.48 5.22
N LEU A 28 11.16 4.52 5.30
CA LEU A 28 12.60 4.80 5.30
C LEU A 28 13.03 5.42 3.97
N GLU A 29 13.85 6.46 3.98
CA GLU A 29 14.37 7.13 2.77
C GLU A 29 13.29 7.63 1.78
N THR A 30 12.10 8.00 2.29
CA THR A 30 10.99 8.53 1.46
C THR A 30 11.01 10.05 1.28
N GLY A 31 12.09 10.72 1.67
CA GLY A 31 12.28 12.17 1.54
C GLY A 31 11.50 13.01 2.57
N PRO A 32 11.33 14.33 2.31
CA PRO A 32 10.62 15.24 3.20
C PRO A 32 9.14 14.88 3.33
N GLY A 33 8.60 14.84 4.56
CA GLY A 33 7.22 14.40 4.82
C GLY A 33 6.14 15.22 4.11
N TRP A 34 6.31 16.54 4.00
CA TRP A 34 5.38 17.41 3.28
C TRP A 34 5.30 17.05 1.80
N LEU A 35 6.46 16.79 1.16
CA LEU A 35 6.51 16.43 -0.26
C LEU A 35 5.94 15.02 -0.47
N TYR A 36 6.24 14.12 0.47
CA TYR A 36 5.68 12.78 0.48
C TYR A 36 4.15 12.81 0.53
N HIS A 37 3.55 13.61 1.42
CA HIS A 37 2.09 13.70 1.49
C HIS A 37 1.45 14.32 0.26
N ILE A 38 2.13 15.24 -0.44
CA ILE A 38 1.62 15.77 -1.70
C ILE A 38 1.68 14.69 -2.80
N LEU A 39 2.83 14.07 -3.00
CA LEU A 39 3.07 13.18 -4.15
C LEU A 39 2.59 11.74 -3.94
N HIS A 40 2.69 11.23 -2.72
CA HIS A 40 2.42 9.83 -2.37
C HIS A 40 1.23 9.66 -1.40
N SER A 41 0.48 10.73 -1.09
CA SER A 41 -0.79 10.58 -0.35
C SER A 41 -1.95 11.29 -1.05
N LEU A 42 -1.85 12.61 -1.20
CA LEU A 42 -2.90 13.43 -1.80
C LEU A 42 -3.01 13.20 -3.31
N LEU A 43 -1.91 13.18 -4.06
CA LEU A 43 -1.95 12.98 -5.51
C LEU A 43 -2.55 11.62 -5.90
N PRO A 44 -2.17 10.47 -5.32
CA PRO A 44 -2.78 9.20 -5.68
C PRO A 44 -4.25 9.11 -5.22
N GLY A 45 -4.61 9.76 -4.11
CA GLY A 45 -6.00 9.76 -3.61
C GLY A 45 -6.95 10.67 -4.40
N LEU A 46 -6.52 11.88 -4.74
CA LEU A 46 -7.33 12.90 -5.43
C LEU A 46 -7.19 12.87 -6.95
N GLY A 47 -6.04 12.42 -7.46
CA GLY A 47 -5.61 12.67 -8.83
C GLY A 47 -5.17 14.12 -9.04
N TRP A 48 -4.36 14.36 -10.08
CA TRP A 48 -3.90 15.72 -10.39
C TRP A 48 -5.03 16.75 -10.62
N PRO A 49 -6.23 16.41 -11.19
CA PRO A 49 -7.26 17.41 -11.43
C PRO A 49 -7.83 17.99 -10.14
N LEU A 50 -8.18 17.14 -9.17
CA LEU A 50 -8.72 17.59 -7.89
C LEU A 50 -7.62 18.17 -6.98
N LEU A 51 -6.38 17.67 -7.08
CA LEU A 51 -5.26 18.27 -6.36
C LEU A 51 -4.98 19.69 -6.85
N ALA A 52 -4.99 19.92 -8.17
CA ALA A 52 -4.84 21.25 -8.75
C ALA A 52 -5.98 22.18 -8.34
N LEU A 53 -7.24 21.70 -8.41
CA LEU A 53 -8.40 22.46 -7.94
C LEU A 53 -8.27 22.85 -6.47
N THR A 54 -7.81 21.91 -5.62
CA THR A 54 -7.56 22.15 -4.19
C THR A 54 -6.48 23.21 -3.98
N ALA A 55 -5.37 23.13 -4.71
CA ALA A 55 -4.29 24.12 -4.61
C ALA A 55 -4.76 25.53 -4.98
N VAL A 56 -5.54 25.65 -6.07
CA VAL A 56 -6.13 26.93 -6.49
C VAL A 56 -7.13 27.43 -5.45
N ALA A 57 -7.99 26.56 -4.92
CA ALA A 57 -8.97 26.93 -3.90
C ALA A 57 -8.31 27.43 -2.61
N VAL A 58 -7.26 26.76 -2.13
CA VAL A 58 -6.47 27.21 -0.97
C VAL A 58 -5.84 28.57 -1.24
N TYR A 59 -5.23 28.76 -2.42
CA TYR A 59 -4.65 30.05 -2.81
C TYR A 59 -5.70 31.17 -2.83
N LEU A 60 -6.84 30.96 -3.47
CA LEU A 60 -7.92 31.95 -3.54
C LEU A 60 -8.51 32.26 -2.16
N ALA A 61 -8.67 31.25 -1.29
CA ALA A 61 -9.15 31.44 0.07
C ALA A 61 -8.19 32.27 0.92
N ILE A 62 -6.87 32.11 0.74
CA ILE A 62 -5.86 32.94 1.40
C ILE A 62 -5.92 34.37 0.86
N ARG A 63 -6.04 34.54 -0.47
CA ARG A 63 -6.04 35.86 -1.12
C ARG A 63 -7.31 36.66 -0.89
N SER A 64 -8.45 36.01 -0.67
CA SER A 64 -9.72 36.70 -0.41
C SER A 64 -9.74 37.44 0.93
N GLY A 65 -8.90 37.01 1.90
CA GLY A 65 -8.88 37.58 3.24
C GLY A 65 -10.15 37.31 4.06
N ASP A 66 -11.06 36.45 3.58
CA ASP A 66 -12.33 36.17 4.23
C ASP A 66 -12.09 35.49 5.59
N ARG A 67 -12.52 36.19 6.66
CA ARG A 67 -12.37 35.71 8.04
C ARG A 67 -13.14 34.42 8.29
N ARG A 68 -14.19 34.14 7.52
CA ARG A 68 -15.02 32.92 7.62
C ARG A 68 -14.25 31.68 7.19
N LEU A 69 -13.26 31.81 6.29
CA LEU A 69 -12.47 30.68 5.80
C LEU A 69 -11.25 30.36 6.68
N ARG A 70 -10.87 31.28 7.58
CA ARG A 70 -9.69 31.13 8.45
C ARG A 70 -9.70 29.85 9.28
N PRO A 71 -10.80 29.44 9.95
CA PRO A 71 -10.79 28.20 10.72
C PRO A 71 -10.48 26.97 9.87
N VAL A 72 -11.01 26.92 8.64
CA VAL A 72 -10.78 25.81 7.70
C VAL A 72 -9.33 25.81 7.19
N LEU A 73 -8.79 26.99 6.86
CA LEU A 73 -7.38 27.14 6.46
C LEU A 73 -6.42 26.76 7.58
N VAL A 74 -6.69 27.20 8.82
CA VAL A 74 -5.89 26.85 10.00
C VAL A 74 -5.95 25.36 10.26
N PHE A 75 -7.14 24.75 10.22
CA PHE A 75 -7.27 23.31 10.36
C PHE A 75 -6.46 22.57 9.28
N ALA A 76 -6.65 22.89 8.00
CA ALA A 76 -5.96 22.21 6.91
C ALA A 76 -4.44 22.38 7.01
N GLY A 77 -3.97 23.59 7.31
CA GLY A 77 -2.54 23.88 7.45
C GLY A 77 -1.89 23.22 8.66
N VAL A 78 -2.50 23.32 9.84
CA VAL A 78 -1.99 22.70 11.08
C VAL A 78 -2.03 21.18 10.97
N PHE A 79 -3.13 20.61 10.47
CA PHE A 79 -3.26 19.17 10.31
C PHE A 79 -2.24 18.62 9.29
N PHE A 80 -2.09 19.27 8.13
CA PHE A 80 -1.07 18.90 7.15
C PHE A 80 0.35 19.01 7.71
N LEU A 81 0.64 20.03 8.53
CA LEU A 81 1.93 20.18 9.20
C LEU A 81 2.17 19.02 10.17
N ILE A 82 1.19 18.67 11.01
CA ILE A 82 1.29 17.53 11.93
C ILE A 82 1.61 16.24 11.17
N LEU A 83 0.90 15.97 10.06
CA LEU A 83 1.18 14.81 9.22
C LEU A 83 2.61 14.84 8.67
N SER A 84 3.04 15.99 8.15
CA SER A 84 4.35 16.18 7.54
C SER A 84 5.53 15.98 8.50
N LEU A 85 5.28 16.11 9.81
CA LEU A 85 6.27 15.88 10.87
C LEU A 85 6.33 14.41 11.32
N GLY A 86 5.35 13.58 10.92
CA GLY A 86 5.29 12.16 11.27
C GLY A 86 6.30 11.29 10.51
N GLN A 87 6.81 10.24 11.16
CA GLN A 87 7.59 9.19 10.49
C GLN A 87 6.68 8.18 9.77
N VAL A 88 5.43 8.05 10.22
CA VAL A 88 4.41 7.19 9.60
C VAL A 88 3.56 8.03 8.66
N ARG A 89 3.55 7.67 7.37
CA ARG A 89 3.01 8.54 6.30
C ARG A 89 1.97 7.84 5.43
N PHE A 90 1.07 7.08 6.04
CA PHE A 90 0.01 6.40 5.29
C PHE A 90 -0.93 7.39 4.58
N ALA A 91 -1.38 7.06 3.37
CA ALA A 91 -2.26 7.93 2.59
C ALA A 91 -3.60 8.16 3.28
N ARG A 92 -4.12 7.15 4.01
CA ARG A 92 -5.36 7.29 4.79
C ARG A 92 -5.33 8.42 5.83
N TYR A 93 -4.14 8.85 6.26
CA TYR A 93 -4.02 9.95 7.22
C TYR A 93 -4.40 11.31 6.61
N THR A 94 -4.45 11.45 5.28
CA THR A 94 -4.89 12.69 4.64
C THR A 94 -6.42 12.79 4.48
N ILE A 95 -7.18 11.73 4.79
CA ILE A 95 -8.65 11.72 4.67
C ILE A 95 -9.32 12.89 5.43
N PRO A 96 -8.90 13.25 6.66
CA PRO A 96 -9.49 14.39 7.37
C PRO A 96 -9.29 15.75 6.68
N LEU A 97 -8.33 15.89 5.75
CA LEU A 97 -8.15 17.11 4.97
C LEU A 97 -9.20 17.25 3.84
N ILE A 98 -9.79 16.13 3.39
CA ILE A 98 -10.68 16.10 2.22
C ILE A 98 -11.92 16.99 2.42
N PRO A 99 -12.65 16.94 3.56
CA PRO A 99 -13.78 17.85 3.79
C PRO A 99 -13.37 19.33 3.80
N ALA A 100 -12.22 19.65 4.39
CA ALA A 100 -11.70 21.02 4.41
C ALA A 100 -11.39 21.52 2.99
N PHE A 101 -10.76 20.69 2.17
CA PHE A 101 -10.49 21.00 0.76
C PHE A 101 -11.78 21.18 -0.04
N ALA A 102 -12.79 20.33 0.17
CA ALA A 102 -14.09 20.46 -0.48
C ALA A 102 -14.80 21.78 -0.09
N MET A 103 -14.76 22.16 1.20
CA MET A 103 -15.32 23.43 1.67
C MET A 103 -14.62 24.64 1.05
N LEU A 104 -13.28 24.63 0.99
CA LEU A 104 -12.50 25.71 0.38
C LEU A 104 -12.79 25.79 -1.13
N ALA A 105 -12.86 24.66 -1.82
CA ALA A 105 -13.21 24.60 -3.25
C ALA A 105 -14.61 25.17 -3.51
N GLY A 106 -15.61 24.80 -2.70
CA GLY A 106 -16.96 25.34 -2.82
C GLY A 106 -17.04 26.84 -2.53
N ALA A 107 -16.39 27.32 -1.46
CA ALA A 107 -16.41 28.73 -1.08
C ALA A 107 -15.70 29.64 -2.09
N THR A 108 -14.67 29.13 -2.77
CA THR A 108 -13.89 29.90 -3.75
C THR A 108 -14.34 29.71 -5.19
N ALA A 109 -15.30 28.80 -5.45
CA ALA A 109 -15.82 28.54 -6.79
C ALA A 109 -16.28 29.80 -7.56
N PRO A 110 -16.95 30.80 -6.95
CA PRO A 110 -17.36 32.01 -7.66
C PRO A 110 -16.18 32.88 -8.15
N ALA A 111 -15.01 32.76 -7.49
CA ALA A 111 -13.80 33.49 -7.81
C ALA A 111 -12.93 32.78 -8.87
N LEU A 112 -13.27 31.55 -9.27
CA LEU A 112 -12.57 30.85 -10.34
C LEU A 112 -12.89 31.52 -11.69
N PRO A 113 -11.89 31.96 -12.47
CA PRO A 113 -12.10 32.71 -13.70
C PRO A 113 -12.83 31.92 -14.81
N VAL A 114 -12.91 30.59 -14.69
CA VAL A 114 -13.58 29.70 -15.65
C VAL A 114 -14.67 28.90 -14.92
N ARG A 115 -15.71 29.64 -14.51
CA ARG A 115 -16.59 29.38 -13.36
C ARG A 115 -17.29 28.01 -13.25
N LEU A 116 -17.45 27.25 -14.33
CA LEU A 116 -18.19 25.97 -14.30
C LEU A 116 -17.56 24.85 -15.13
N ARG A 117 -16.93 25.17 -16.27
CA ARG A 117 -16.40 24.13 -17.18
C ARG A 117 -15.14 23.47 -16.64
N LEU A 118 -14.19 24.24 -16.08
CA LEU A 118 -12.96 23.65 -15.53
C LEU A 118 -13.21 22.96 -14.19
N THR A 119 -14.00 23.57 -13.30
CA THR A 119 -14.41 22.92 -12.05
C THR A 119 -15.20 21.65 -12.32
N GLY A 120 -16.16 21.70 -13.25
CA GLY A 120 -16.92 20.53 -13.70
C GLY A 120 -16.04 19.46 -14.33
N ALA A 121 -15.06 19.84 -15.15
CA ALA A 121 -14.09 18.91 -15.73
C ALA A 121 -13.19 18.28 -14.66
N ALA A 122 -12.69 19.06 -13.69
CA ALA A 122 -11.88 18.55 -12.59
C ALA A 122 -12.67 17.56 -11.72
N LEU A 123 -13.95 17.85 -11.44
CA LEU A 123 -14.86 16.95 -10.73
C LEU A 123 -15.16 15.69 -11.55
N ALA A 124 -15.44 15.82 -12.85
CA ALA A 124 -15.69 14.67 -13.72
C ALA A 124 -14.46 13.76 -13.82
N LEU A 125 -13.27 14.34 -14.05
CA LEU A 125 -12.00 13.61 -14.08
C LEU A 125 -11.66 13.00 -12.72
N GLY A 126 -11.94 13.70 -11.62
CA GLY A 126 -11.82 13.16 -10.27
C GLY A 126 -12.77 12.00 -10.01
N GLY A 127 -14.00 12.07 -10.52
CA GLY A 127 -14.99 10.98 -10.47
C GLY A 127 -14.53 9.77 -11.28
N VAL A 128 -13.95 9.97 -12.47
CA VAL A 128 -13.31 8.91 -13.25
C VAL A 128 -12.16 8.29 -12.47
N HIS A 129 -11.26 9.09 -11.90
CA HIS A 129 -10.15 8.59 -11.07
C HIS A 129 -10.65 7.75 -9.89
N ALA A 130 -11.67 8.22 -9.16
CA ALA A 130 -12.29 7.48 -8.07
C ALA A 130 -12.95 6.17 -8.53
N ALA A 131 -13.62 6.19 -9.68
CA ALA A 131 -14.22 4.98 -10.27
C ALA A 131 -13.13 3.95 -10.64
N LEU A 132 -12.01 4.40 -11.21
CA LEU A 132 -10.89 3.52 -11.55
C LEU A 132 -10.22 2.92 -10.30
N LEU A 133 -10.04 3.71 -9.23
CA LEU A 133 -9.58 3.19 -7.94
C LEU A 133 -10.56 2.15 -7.36
N SER A 134 -11.87 2.36 -7.56
CA SER A 134 -12.91 1.46 -7.07
C SER A 134 -12.91 0.09 -7.78
N LEU A 135 -12.34 -0.01 -8.98
CA LEU A 135 -12.19 -1.29 -9.69
C LEU A 135 -11.39 -2.30 -8.87
N ALA A 136 -10.42 -1.85 -8.07
CA ALA A 136 -9.62 -2.72 -7.20
C ALA A 136 -10.45 -3.43 -6.11
N PHE A 137 -11.67 -2.96 -5.81
CA PHE A 137 -12.60 -3.61 -4.88
C PHE A 137 -13.64 -4.50 -5.58
N ILE A 138 -13.76 -4.39 -6.91
CA ILE A 138 -14.71 -5.16 -7.72
C ILE A 138 -14.03 -6.38 -8.32
N TRP A 139 -12.75 -6.27 -8.66
CA TRP A 139 -11.99 -7.39 -9.19
C TRP A 139 -11.82 -8.53 -8.18
N PRO A 140 -11.71 -9.79 -8.66
CA PRO A 140 -11.36 -10.91 -7.79
C PRO A 140 -10.12 -10.61 -6.96
N ASP A 141 -10.13 -11.05 -5.70
CA ASP A 141 -9.00 -10.83 -4.80
C ASP A 141 -7.75 -11.61 -5.30
N PRO A 142 -6.63 -10.94 -5.60
CA PRO A 142 -5.43 -11.58 -6.14
C PRO A 142 -4.87 -12.70 -5.27
N ARG A 143 -5.08 -12.63 -3.96
CA ARG A 143 -4.66 -13.67 -2.99
C ARG A 143 -5.48 -14.93 -3.19
N THR A 144 -6.78 -14.76 -3.39
CA THR A 144 -7.70 -15.88 -3.66
C THR A 144 -7.41 -16.51 -5.01
N GLU A 145 -7.18 -15.70 -6.04
CA GLU A 145 -6.77 -16.18 -7.37
C GLU A 145 -5.46 -16.97 -7.30
N ALA A 146 -4.44 -16.42 -6.63
CA ALA A 146 -3.17 -17.10 -6.42
C ALA A 146 -3.34 -18.44 -5.69
N ALA A 147 -4.16 -18.48 -4.63
CA ALA A 147 -4.44 -19.73 -3.91
C ALA A 147 -5.20 -20.75 -4.76
N TYR A 148 -6.13 -20.29 -5.61
CA TYR A 148 -6.84 -21.15 -6.56
C TYR A 148 -5.89 -21.72 -7.62
N TRP A 149 -5.04 -20.88 -8.19
CA TRP A 149 -4.03 -21.29 -9.16
C TRP A 149 -3.09 -22.34 -8.57
N ILE A 150 -2.62 -22.16 -7.32
CA ILE A 150 -1.78 -23.15 -6.62
C ILE A 150 -2.52 -24.49 -6.49
N ARG A 151 -3.80 -24.47 -6.08
CA ARG A 151 -4.63 -25.67 -5.96
C ARG A 151 -4.86 -26.41 -7.27
N GLN A 152 -4.89 -25.70 -8.39
CA GLN A 152 -5.13 -26.29 -9.70
C GLN A 152 -3.85 -26.79 -10.38
N ASN A 153 -2.73 -26.09 -10.19
CA ASN A 153 -1.52 -26.30 -10.99
C ASN A 153 -0.40 -27.00 -10.21
N ILE A 154 -0.41 -26.92 -8.88
CA ILE A 154 0.67 -27.47 -8.05
C ILE A 154 0.17 -28.75 -7.36
N PRO A 155 0.83 -29.91 -7.60
CA PRO A 155 0.43 -31.17 -6.98
C PRO A 155 0.44 -31.10 -5.45
N ARG A 156 -0.53 -31.77 -4.82
CA ARG A 156 -0.57 -31.94 -3.36
C ARG A 156 0.72 -32.56 -2.84
N GLY A 157 1.16 -32.13 -1.66
CA GLY A 157 2.42 -32.52 -1.04
C GLY A 157 3.65 -31.77 -1.58
N SER A 158 3.52 -30.96 -2.63
CA SER A 158 4.62 -30.12 -3.13
C SER A 158 5.01 -29.03 -2.13
N SER A 159 6.26 -28.56 -2.22
CA SER A 159 6.73 -27.46 -1.36
C SER A 159 6.43 -26.07 -1.92
N VAL A 160 5.88 -25.19 -1.09
CA VAL A 160 5.60 -23.79 -1.39
C VAL A 160 6.52 -22.91 -0.53
N GLY A 161 7.35 -22.09 -1.17
CA GLY A 161 8.27 -21.17 -0.52
C GLY A 161 7.66 -19.78 -0.30
N LEU A 162 7.79 -19.25 0.91
CA LEU A 162 7.41 -17.90 1.30
C LEU A 162 8.65 -17.13 1.77
N VAL A 163 8.85 -15.92 1.24
CA VAL A 163 10.03 -15.08 1.55
C VAL A 163 9.95 -14.39 2.90
N SER A 164 8.78 -14.39 3.53
CA SER A 164 8.54 -13.92 4.88
C SER A 164 7.40 -14.74 5.53
N PRO A 165 7.16 -14.63 6.85
CA PRO A 165 6.04 -15.26 7.52
C PRO A 165 4.70 -14.81 6.90
N PRO A 166 3.76 -15.73 6.65
CA PRO A 166 2.54 -15.41 5.89
C PRO A 166 1.70 -14.36 6.63
N TRP A 167 1.13 -13.37 5.94
CA TRP A 167 0.25 -12.33 6.50
C TRP A 167 -0.94 -12.07 5.56
N PHE A 168 -1.71 -11.00 5.75
CA PHE A 168 -2.89 -10.66 4.93
C PHE A 168 -2.64 -10.59 3.41
N TYR A 169 -1.39 -10.40 2.97
CA TYR A 169 -1.02 -10.30 1.56
C TYR A 169 -0.64 -11.66 0.94
N THR A 170 -0.48 -12.70 1.76
CA THR A 170 -0.11 -14.05 1.31
C THR A 170 -1.35 -14.79 0.82
N PRO A 171 -1.25 -15.58 -0.26
CA PRO A 171 -2.34 -16.47 -0.68
C PRO A 171 -2.82 -17.34 0.50
N PRO A 172 -4.13 -17.41 0.79
CA PRO A 172 -4.65 -18.09 1.98
C PRO A 172 -4.64 -19.61 1.79
N LEU A 173 -3.46 -20.22 1.91
CA LEU A 173 -3.29 -21.68 1.98
C LEU A 173 -3.74 -22.23 3.34
N SER A 174 -3.75 -21.37 4.37
CA SER A 174 -4.41 -21.61 5.65
C SER A 174 -5.32 -20.43 5.98
N ARG A 175 -6.44 -20.71 6.64
CA ARG A 175 -7.35 -19.68 7.18
C ARG A 175 -6.69 -18.84 8.27
N GLU A 176 -5.63 -19.36 8.87
CA GLU A 176 -4.98 -18.80 10.05
C GLU A 176 -3.80 -17.87 9.74
N PHE A 177 -3.51 -17.64 8.45
CA PHE A 177 -2.49 -16.66 8.00
C PHE A 177 -2.83 -15.21 8.38
N GLY A 178 -4.08 -14.92 8.77
CA GLY A 178 -4.52 -13.62 9.28
C GLY A 178 -4.34 -13.40 10.78
N ARG A 179 -3.77 -14.36 11.53
CA ARG A 179 -3.65 -14.24 13.00
C ARG A 179 -2.70 -13.11 13.43
N LEU A 180 -3.06 -12.40 14.51
CA LEU A 180 -2.29 -11.22 14.97
C LEU A 180 -0.82 -11.52 15.31
N ARG A 181 -0.53 -12.66 15.97
CA ARG A 181 0.84 -13.01 16.37
C ARG A 181 1.54 -13.79 15.26
N GLU A 182 2.77 -13.39 14.95
CA GLU A 182 3.61 -14.09 13.98
C GLU A 182 3.81 -15.57 14.30
N SER A 183 4.09 -15.90 15.54
CA SER A 183 4.28 -17.30 15.96
C SER A 183 3.07 -18.18 15.65
N MET A 184 1.85 -17.63 15.68
CA MET A 184 0.65 -18.37 15.31
C MET A 184 0.53 -18.56 13.80
N ARG A 185 0.96 -17.57 13.00
CA ARG A 185 0.97 -17.66 11.53
C ARG A 185 2.03 -18.62 11.00
N ILE A 186 3.17 -18.72 11.69
CA ILE A 186 4.19 -19.74 11.40
C ILE A 186 3.62 -21.14 11.66
N ARG A 187 3.04 -21.38 12.84
CA ARG A 187 2.42 -22.67 13.17
C ARG A 187 1.33 -23.03 12.16
N ALA A 188 0.50 -22.06 11.79
CA ALA A 188 -0.51 -22.24 10.76
C ALA A 188 0.07 -22.67 9.39
N ALA A 189 1.31 -22.30 9.07
CA ALA A 189 1.98 -22.72 7.85
C ALA A 189 2.51 -24.16 7.97
N GLU A 190 2.93 -24.58 9.16
CA GLU A 190 3.33 -25.96 9.46
C GLU A 190 2.13 -26.91 9.45
N GLU A 191 0.93 -26.41 9.77
CA GLU A 191 -0.34 -27.15 9.82
C GLU A 191 -1.06 -27.23 8.46
N VAL A 192 -0.49 -26.69 7.37
CA VAL A 192 -1.10 -26.82 6.03
C VAL A 192 -0.99 -28.26 5.54
N GLU A 193 -2.14 -28.92 5.32
CA GLU A 193 -2.19 -30.34 4.92
C GLU A 193 -1.84 -30.56 3.44
N ASP A 194 -2.32 -29.69 2.55
CA ASP A 194 -2.19 -29.87 1.09
C ASP A 194 -0.76 -29.62 0.58
N TYR A 195 0.06 -28.85 1.31
CA TYR A 195 1.37 -28.36 0.85
C TYR A 195 2.38 -28.26 1.98
N ARG A 196 3.64 -28.56 1.67
CA ARG A 196 4.75 -28.29 2.61
C ARG A 196 5.19 -26.84 2.49
N VAL A 197 4.68 -25.97 3.36
CA VAL A 197 5.04 -24.55 3.35
C VAL A 197 6.43 -24.34 3.98
N LEU A 198 7.32 -23.69 3.24
CA LEU A 198 8.68 -23.36 3.66
C LEU A 198 8.80 -21.85 3.80
N ILE A 199 9.17 -21.37 4.98
CA ILE A 199 9.31 -19.93 5.26
C ILE A 199 10.80 -19.58 5.35
N ALA A 200 11.22 -18.53 4.65
CA ALA A 200 12.57 -17.97 4.79
C ALA A 200 12.76 -17.37 6.19
N ARG A 201 13.83 -17.79 6.87
CA ARG A 201 14.26 -17.26 8.18
C ARG A 201 15.79 -17.08 8.14
N PRO A 202 16.32 -15.86 8.30
CA PRO A 202 15.61 -14.57 8.30
C PRO A 202 14.86 -14.32 6.97
N ASP A 203 13.97 -13.32 6.95
CA ASP A 203 13.25 -12.92 5.73
C ASP A 203 14.21 -12.74 4.55
N TRP A 204 13.79 -13.17 3.36
CA TRP A 204 14.61 -13.12 2.14
C TRP A 204 15.92 -13.93 2.18
N SER A 205 16.09 -14.84 3.15
CA SER A 205 17.23 -15.75 3.17
C SER A 205 17.25 -16.68 1.95
N THR A 206 18.39 -16.75 1.27
CA THR A 206 18.64 -17.69 0.16
C THR A 206 18.61 -19.15 0.60
N THR A 207 18.66 -19.45 1.90
CA THR A 207 18.53 -20.81 2.44
C THR A 207 17.16 -21.43 2.14
N LEU A 208 16.13 -20.62 1.86
CA LEU A 208 14.86 -21.11 1.34
C LEU A 208 15.04 -21.83 -0.01
N LEU A 209 15.88 -21.29 -0.90
CA LEU A 209 16.11 -21.84 -2.24
C LEU A 209 16.96 -23.12 -2.18
N ASP A 210 17.80 -23.30 -1.15
CA ASP A 210 18.55 -24.55 -0.92
C ASP A 210 17.62 -25.75 -0.69
N LYS A 211 16.44 -25.51 -0.10
CA LYS A 211 15.38 -26.51 0.09
C LYS A 211 14.61 -26.82 -1.20
N LYS A 212 14.91 -26.08 -2.29
CA LYS A 212 14.34 -26.20 -3.63
C LYS A 212 12.81 -26.34 -3.63
N PRO A 213 12.06 -25.36 -3.07
CA PRO A 213 10.60 -25.37 -3.17
C PRO A 213 10.14 -25.50 -4.63
N GLU A 214 8.97 -26.08 -4.86
CA GLU A 214 8.43 -26.23 -6.22
C GLU A 214 8.03 -24.85 -6.77
N VAL A 215 7.39 -24.06 -5.90
CA VAL A 215 7.04 -22.67 -6.18
C VAL A 215 7.51 -21.73 -5.07
N VAL A 216 7.81 -20.48 -5.43
CA VAL A 216 8.09 -19.38 -4.50
C VAL A 216 7.10 -18.26 -4.77
N ILE A 217 6.48 -17.74 -3.70
CA ILE A 217 5.47 -16.67 -3.78
C ILE A 217 6.08 -15.39 -3.23
N ILE A 218 5.92 -14.30 -3.98
CA ILE A 218 6.36 -12.96 -3.58
C ILE A 218 5.22 -11.98 -3.80
N SER A 219 4.89 -11.19 -2.78
CA SER A 219 3.94 -10.09 -2.87
C SER A 219 4.64 -8.72 -3.01
N SER A 220 3.89 -7.70 -3.47
CA SER A 220 4.35 -6.30 -3.46
C SER A 220 4.71 -5.80 -2.06
N TYR A 221 3.98 -6.25 -1.03
CA TYR A 221 4.23 -5.90 0.37
C TYR A 221 5.58 -6.37 0.88
N GLU A 222 6.08 -7.48 0.36
CA GLU A 222 7.37 -8.03 0.76
C GLU A 222 8.53 -7.42 -0.06
N SER A 223 8.25 -7.03 -1.30
CA SER A 223 9.29 -6.71 -2.30
C SER A 223 9.50 -5.22 -2.55
N PHE A 224 8.45 -4.39 -2.58
CA PHE A 224 8.55 -3.02 -3.12
C PHE A 224 9.50 -2.13 -2.32
N ASP A 225 9.41 -2.14 -0.99
CA ASP A 225 10.26 -1.31 -0.14
C ASP A 225 11.71 -1.80 -0.15
N ARG A 226 11.92 -3.11 -0.23
CA ARG A 226 13.26 -3.70 -0.33
C ARG A 226 13.90 -3.41 -1.67
N GLU A 227 13.13 -3.44 -2.76
CA GLU A 227 13.59 -3.05 -4.10
C GLU A 227 13.98 -1.57 -4.12
N ARG A 228 13.11 -0.69 -3.59
CA ARG A 228 13.34 0.75 -3.49
C ARG A 228 14.60 1.10 -2.69
N LEU A 229 14.79 0.44 -1.55
CA LEU A 229 15.95 0.62 -0.67
C LEU A 229 17.20 -0.13 -1.16
N LYS A 230 17.09 -0.87 -2.27
CA LYS A 230 18.17 -1.72 -2.80
C LYS A 230 18.69 -2.67 -1.71
N ASP A 231 17.81 -3.30 -0.95
CA ASP A 231 18.18 -4.23 0.12
C ASP A 231 19.09 -5.36 -0.41
N ALA A 232 20.18 -5.66 0.31
CA ALA A 232 21.21 -6.58 -0.17
C ALA A 232 20.73 -8.04 -0.17
N ASP A 233 19.96 -8.42 0.85
CA ASP A 233 19.41 -9.76 0.97
C ASP A 233 18.33 -10.01 -0.09
N TYR A 234 17.43 -9.03 -0.29
CA TYR A 234 16.50 -9.03 -1.42
C TYR A 234 17.20 -9.20 -2.77
N ARG A 235 18.23 -8.40 -3.08
CA ARG A 235 18.96 -8.50 -4.36
C ARG A 235 19.59 -9.87 -4.55
N ARG A 236 20.30 -10.38 -3.53
CA ARG A 236 20.93 -11.70 -3.56
C ARG A 236 19.90 -12.82 -3.76
N PHE A 237 18.75 -12.72 -3.10
CA PHE A 237 17.65 -13.66 -3.26
C PHE A 237 17.08 -13.64 -4.67
N MET A 238 16.74 -12.45 -5.19
CA MET A 238 16.13 -12.29 -6.53
C MET A 238 17.09 -12.71 -7.65
N GLU A 239 18.38 -12.41 -7.54
CA GLU A 239 19.41 -12.86 -8.50
C GLU A 239 19.49 -14.39 -8.56
N ARG A 240 19.40 -15.07 -7.42
CA ARG A 240 19.38 -16.54 -7.36
C ARG A 240 18.06 -17.11 -7.84
N LEU A 241 16.94 -16.52 -7.42
CA LEU A 241 15.59 -16.91 -7.86
C LEU A 241 15.48 -16.86 -9.39
N ALA A 242 15.97 -15.80 -10.04
CA ALA A 242 15.92 -15.66 -11.50
C ALA A 242 16.73 -16.73 -12.25
N LYS A 243 17.79 -17.27 -11.63
CA LYS A 243 18.59 -18.37 -12.20
C LYS A 243 17.84 -19.70 -12.12
N GLU A 244 17.21 -19.99 -10.99
CA GLU A 244 16.64 -21.32 -10.68
C GLU A 244 15.14 -21.45 -10.97
N TYR A 245 14.40 -20.32 -11.02
CA TYR A 245 12.96 -20.26 -11.17
C TYR A 245 12.56 -19.37 -12.35
N ALA A 246 11.40 -19.67 -12.94
CA ALA A 246 10.74 -18.85 -13.94
C ALA A 246 9.46 -18.27 -13.34
N ARG A 247 9.08 -17.06 -13.78
CA ARG A 247 7.78 -16.49 -13.41
C ARG A 247 6.68 -17.29 -14.10
N ALA A 248 5.84 -17.95 -13.32
CA ALA A 248 4.73 -18.77 -13.82
C ALA A 248 3.48 -17.92 -14.06
N VAL A 249 3.10 -17.11 -13.07
CA VAL A 249 1.90 -16.26 -13.13
C VAL A 249 2.05 -15.03 -12.23
N GLU A 250 1.33 -13.97 -12.56
CA GLU A 250 1.17 -12.77 -11.71
C GLU A 250 -0.32 -12.44 -11.60
N PHE A 251 -0.75 -12.08 -10.39
CA PHE A 251 -2.09 -11.62 -10.07
C PHE A 251 -2.06 -10.21 -9.46
N GLY A 252 -3.14 -9.46 -9.65
CA GLY A 252 -3.34 -8.15 -9.05
C GLY A 252 -2.45 -7.05 -9.60
N GLY A 253 -2.11 -6.10 -8.74
CA GLY A 253 -1.38 -4.88 -9.09
C GLY A 253 -2.24 -3.62 -9.05
N ASP A 254 -1.63 -2.49 -9.38
CA ASP A 254 -2.28 -1.19 -9.30
C ASP A 254 -3.41 -1.07 -10.35
N PRO A 255 -4.58 -0.52 -10.00
CA PRO A 255 -5.61 -0.18 -10.97
C PRO A 255 -5.08 0.84 -11.99
N PRO A 256 -5.75 1.01 -13.15
CA PRO A 256 -5.25 1.80 -14.29
C PRO A 256 -5.38 3.31 -14.07
N VAL A 257 -4.75 3.83 -13.00
CA VAL A 257 -4.85 5.23 -12.57
C VAL A 257 -3.62 6.09 -12.91
N ARG A 258 -2.70 5.55 -13.72
CA ARG A 258 -1.45 6.23 -14.12
C ARG A 258 -1.66 7.55 -14.87
N LEU A 259 -2.82 7.74 -15.49
CA LEU A 259 -3.16 9.03 -16.12
C LEU A 259 -3.43 10.15 -15.11
N PHE A 260 -3.68 9.80 -13.84
CA PHE A 260 -4.06 10.73 -12.78
C PHE A 260 -2.96 10.95 -11.74
N SER A 261 -1.86 10.19 -11.81
CA SER A 261 -0.77 10.28 -10.84
C SER A 261 0.59 10.02 -11.49
N VAL A 262 1.63 10.69 -11.00
CA VAL A 262 3.01 10.51 -11.48
C VAL A 262 3.79 9.45 -10.69
N VAL A 263 3.19 8.86 -9.65
CA VAL A 263 3.84 7.79 -8.89
C VAL A 263 3.75 6.48 -9.64
N ALA A 264 4.84 5.71 -9.62
CA ALA A 264 4.92 4.42 -10.30
C ALA A 264 3.94 3.37 -9.73
N HIS A 265 3.71 3.44 -8.41
CA HIS A 265 2.89 2.51 -7.64
C HIS A 265 2.00 3.23 -6.63
N LEU A 266 0.83 2.66 -6.34
CA LEU A 266 -0.01 3.19 -5.28
C LEU A 266 0.69 3.11 -3.92
N PRO A 267 0.39 4.04 -3.00
CA PRO A 267 0.90 3.99 -1.63
C PRO A 267 0.59 2.66 -0.96
N HIS A 268 1.45 2.24 -0.03
CA HIS A 268 1.37 0.92 0.62
C HIS A 268 -0.05 0.59 1.14
N ASP A 269 -0.77 1.54 1.73
CA ASP A 269 -2.12 1.32 2.24
C ASP A 269 -3.24 1.32 1.19
N MET A 270 -2.97 1.86 0.00
CA MET A 270 -3.89 1.81 -1.13
C MET A 270 -3.78 0.52 -1.95
N GLN A 271 -2.73 -0.29 -1.72
CA GLN A 271 -2.56 -1.60 -2.36
C GLN A 271 -3.31 -2.74 -1.65
N TYR A 272 -3.97 -2.49 -0.51
CA TYR A 272 -4.67 -3.52 0.27
C TYR A 272 -5.71 -4.34 -0.52
N PRO A 273 -6.50 -3.72 -1.41
CA PRO A 273 -7.50 -4.46 -2.20
C PRO A 273 -6.87 -5.35 -3.27
N SER A 274 -5.74 -4.93 -3.86
CA SER A 274 -5.13 -5.60 -5.01
C SER A 274 -3.60 -5.64 -4.90
N PRO A 275 -3.02 -6.40 -3.95
CA PRO A 275 -1.58 -6.62 -3.91
C PRO A 275 -1.12 -7.28 -5.22
N ARG A 276 0.07 -6.93 -5.70
CA ARG A 276 0.71 -7.71 -6.77
C ARG A 276 1.28 -8.98 -6.18
N ILE A 277 0.91 -10.15 -6.70
CA ILE A 277 1.41 -11.45 -6.26
C ILE A 277 2.02 -12.17 -7.45
N ILE A 278 3.30 -12.53 -7.34
CA ILE A 278 4.03 -13.26 -8.37
C ILE A 278 4.36 -14.65 -7.85
N ILE A 279 4.02 -15.66 -8.63
CA ILE A 279 4.38 -17.06 -8.36
C ILE A 279 5.51 -17.45 -9.31
N TYR A 280 6.62 -17.88 -8.74
CA TYR A 280 7.78 -18.39 -9.44
C TYR A 280 7.80 -19.90 -9.34
N GLU A 281 7.92 -20.59 -10.46
CA GLU A 281 8.02 -22.05 -10.52
C GLU A 281 9.44 -22.46 -10.87
N ARG A 282 9.92 -23.53 -10.24
CA ARG A 282 11.27 -24.04 -10.46
C ARG A 282 11.44 -24.50 -11.91
N LYS A 283 12.50 -24.09 -12.60
CA LYS A 283 12.70 -24.38 -14.04
C LYS A 283 12.75 -25.89 -14.38
N SER A 284 13.12 -26.74 -13.43
CA SER A 284 13.10 -28.20 -13.61
C SER A 284 11.69 -28.80 -13.53
N ALA A 285 10.73 -28.10 -12.92
CA ALA A 285 9.33 -28.49 -12.83
C ALA A 285 8.56 -28.11 -14.10
N ALA A 286 8.78 -26.89 -14.58
CA ALA A 286 8.14 -26.34 -15.79
C ALA A 286 8.39 -27.16 -17.07
N ARG A 287 9.47 -27.97 -17.11
CA ARG A 287 9.78 -28.87 -18.24
C ARG A 287 9.03 -30.20 -18.22
N ARG A 288 8.30 -30.53 -17.15
CA ARG A 288 7.56 -31.81 -17.02
C ARG A 288 6.08 -31.68 -17.43
N GLY A 289 5.61 -30.47 -17.73
CA GLY A 289 4.23 -30.17 -18.14
C GLY A 289 4.09 -29.64 -19.57
N ALA A 290 5.15 -29.68 -20.37
CA ALA A 290 5.16 -29.41 -21.81
C ALA A 290 5.46 -30.71 -22.57
#